data_AF-A0A2H5Y4M2-F1
#
_entry.id   AF-A0A2H5Y4M2-F1
#
_cell.length_a   1.000
_cell.length_b   1.000
_cell.length_c   1.000
_cell.angle_alpha   90.00
_cell.angle_beta   90.00
_cell.angle_gamma   90.00
#
_symmetry.space_group_name_H-M   'P 1'
#
loop_
_entity.id
_entity.type
_entity.pdbx_description
1 polymer ?
#
loop_
_entity_poly.entity_id
_entity_poly.type
_entity_poly.pdbx_seq_one_letter_code
_entity_poly.pdbx_strand_id
1 'polypeptide(L)'
;MNGNSLTLQGKIVIAGVLQAMTGLRIGGAGAGMEIGGLDNVVIRDPVTGRPYIPGSSLKGKMRSLLTRALGKPLKTLVEPRGNIPAIRIHWCENEAEYRREGRP
;
A
#
# COMPACT_ATOMS: atom_id res chain seq x y z
N MET A 1 12.16 32.87 6.13
CA MET A 1 12.35 31.42 5.90
C MET A 1 12.46 30.77 7.27
N ASN A 2 11.34 30.33 7.86
CA ASN A 2 11.36 29.76 9.20
C ASN A 2 11.71 28.28 9.10
N GLY A 3 12.92 27.93 9.54
CA GLY A 3 13.42 26.56 9.57
C GLY A 3 12.69 25.76 10.64
N ASN A 4 11.65 25.03 10.26
CA ASN A 4 11.07 24.01 11.13
C ASN A 4 12.05 22.82 11.17
N SER A 5 12.83 22.68 12.25
CA SER A 5 13.69 21.51 12.43
C SER A 5 12.83 20.30 12.82
N LEU A 6 12.71 19.32 11.93
CA LEU A 6 12.10 18.03 12.24
C LEU A 6 13.11 17.21 13.06
N THR A 7 12.82 17.00 14.35
CA THR A 7 13.66 16.16 15.23
C THR A 7 13.03 14.77 15.37
N LEU A 8 13.80 13.72 15.05
CA LEU A 8 13.39 12.34 15.26
C LEU A 8 13.35 12.04 16.76
N GLN A 9 12.15 11.80 17.30
CA GLN A 9 11.96 11.46 18.72
C GLN A 9 12.29 9.98 19.01
N GLY A 10 12.10 9.09 18.04
CA GLY A 10 12.37 7.66 18.20
C GLY A 10 11.69 6.80 17.14
N LYS A 11 11.87 5.47 17.24
CA LYS A 11 11.26 4.47 16.36
C LYS A 11 10.48 3.45 17.19
N ILE A 12 9.17 3.37 16.96
CA ILE A 12 8.33 2.32 17.53
C ILE A 12 8.35 1.12 16.58
N VAL A 13 8.65 -0.07 17.10
CA VAL A 13 8.64 -1.32 16.34
C VAL A 13 7.41 -2.13 16.75
N ILE A 14 6.55 -2.42 15.78
CA ILE A 14 5.39 -3.30 15.95
C ILE A 14 5.72 -4.61 15.25
N ALA A 15 5.70 -5.71 15.99
CA ALA A 15 5.99 -7.05 15.51
C ALA A 15 4.84 -8.01 15.84
N GLY A 16 4.67 -9.03 15.02
CA GLY A 16 3.62 -10.03 15.19
C GLY A 16 3.61 -11.03 14.04
N VAL A 17 2.71 -12.00 14.12
CA VAL A 17 2.50 -13.03 13.10
C VAL A 17 1.12 -12.84 12.48
N LEU A 18 1.07 -12.83 11.14
CA LEU A 18 -0.17 -12.82 10.39
C LEU A 18 -0.55 -14.27 10.03
N GLN A 19 -1.73 -14.70 10.47
CA GLN A 19 -2.29 -15.99 10.10
C GLN A 19 -3.35 -15.80 9.02
N ALA A 20 -3.20 -16.51 7.90
CA ALA A 20 -4.23 -16.57 6.87
C ALA A 20 -5.35 -17.52 7.35
N MET A 21 -6.53 -16.97 7.64
CA MET A 21 -7.70 -17.76 8.04
C MET A 21 -8.36 -18.47 6.86
N THR A 22 -8.12 -17.99 5.64
CA THR A 22 -8.62 -18.54 4.37
C THR A 22 -7.48 -18.57 3.35
N GLY A 23 -7.72 -19.15 2.17
CA GLY A 23 -6.76 -19.10 1.07
C GLY A 23 -6.41 -17.65 0.69
N LEU A 24 -5.13 -17.29 0.80
CA LEU A 24 -4.62 -15.96 0.50
C LEU A 24 -3.74 -15.98 -0.74
N ARG A 25 -4.18 -15.29 -1.79
CA ARG A 25 -3.40 -15.08 -3.02
C ARG A 25 -2.99 -13.61 -3.14
N ILE A 26 -1.70 -13.39 -3.36
CA ILE A 26 -1.14 -12.10 -3.78
C ILE A 26 -0.38 -12.33 -5.07
N GLY A 27 -0.91 -11.78 -6.17
CA GLY A 27 -0.28 -11.86 -7.48
C GLY A 27 0.95 -10.96 -7.59
N GLY A 28 1.92 -11.38 -8.41
CA GLY A 28 3.02 -10.54 -8.88
C GLY A 28 2.80 -10.06 -10.31
N ALA A 29 3.67 -9.16 -10.79
CA ALA A 29 3.79 -8.95 -12.23
C ALA A 29 4.21 -10.28 -12.86
N GLY A 30 3.43 -10.79 -13.82
CA GLY A 30 3.70 -12.07 -14.46
C GLY A 30 5.12 -12.07 -15.03
N ALA A 31 5.97 -12.96 -14.53
CA ALA A 31 7.19 -13.30 -15.24
C ALA A 31 6.73 -14.02 -16.51
N GLY A 32 6.89 -13.37 -17.66
CA GLY A 32 6.80 -13.96 -18.99
C GLY A 32 5.48 -14.67 -19.29
N MET A 33 4.73 -14.15 -20.26
CA MET A 33 3.70 -14.91 -20.97
C MET A 33 4.39 -15.99 -21.83
N GLU A 34 5.04 -16.96 -21.20
CA GLU A 34 5.68 -18.09 -21.88
C GLU A 34 4.66 -19.20 -22.10
N ILE A 35 4.79 -19.88 -23.23
CA ILE A 35 3.91 -20.99 -23.62
C ILE A 35 4.07 -22.11 -22.58
N GLY A 36 3.03 -22.35 -21.77
CA GLY A 36 3.06 -23.26 -20.63
C GLY A 36 3.24 -22.59 -19.25
N GLY A 37 3.21 -21.26 -19.19
CA GLY A 37 3.29 -20.50 -17.94
C GLY A 37 2.18 -20.86 -16.94
N LEU A 38 2.56 -21.02 -15.67
CA LEU A 38 1.63 -21.32 -14.59
C LEU A 38 0.56 -20.22 -14.48
N ASP A 39 -0.71 -20.58 -14.70
CA ASP A 39 -1.83 -19.73 -14.36
C ASP A 39 -1.80 -19.43 -12.84
N ASN A 40 -2.06 -18.17 -12.49
CA ASN A 40 -2.30 -17.75 -11.11
C ASN A 40 -1.11 -17.78 -10.13
N VAL A 41 0.08 -17.36 -10.58
CA VAL A 41 1.28 -17.25 -9.74
C VAL A 41 1.05 -16.43 -8.46
N VAL A 42 1.44 -17.01 -7.32
CA VAL A 42 1.58 -16.31 -6.03
C VAL A 42 3.00 -15.73 -5.93
N ILE A 43 3.13 -14.48 -5.50
CA ILE A 43 4.43 -13.86 -5.31
C ILE A 43 5.25 -14.63 -4.27
N ARG A 44 6.51 -14.89 -4.60
CA ARG A 44 7.44 -15.65 -3.77
C ARG A 44 8.70 -14.85 -3.54
N ASP A 45 9.31 -15.05 -2.37
CA ASP A 45 10.62 -14.52 -2.06
C ASP A 45 11.65 -15.20 -2.97
N PRO A 46 12.45 -14.45 -3.76
CA PRO A 46 13.42 -15.03 -4.68
C PRO A 46 14.54 -15.82 -3.97
N VAL A 47 14.79 -15.58 -2.69
CA VAL A 47 15.82 -16.27 -1.92
C VAL A 47 15.30 -17.60 -1.36
N THR A 48 14.10 -17.60 -0.80
CA THR A 48 13.55 -18.78 -0.10
C THR A 48 12.55 -19.59 -0.93
N GLY A 49 12.05 -19.03 -2.02
CA GLY A 49 10.98 -19.63 -2.85
C GLY A 49 9.61 -19.70 -2.18
N ARG A 50 9.47 -19.16 -0.96
CA ARG A 50 8.24 -19.21 -0.15
C ARG A 50 7.29 -18.06 -0.51
N PRO A 51 5.97 -18.28 -0.47
CA PRO A 51 5.02 -17.19 -0.63
C PRO A 51 5.15 -16.20 0.53
N TYR A 52 5.01 -14.91 0.25
CA TYR A 52 5.07 -13.87 1.27
C TYR A 52 4.05 -12.76 0.98
N ILE A 53 3.80 -11.92 1.99
CA ILE A 53 2.98 -10.71 1.85
C ILE A 53 3.93 -9.51 1.63
N PRO A 54 3.93 -8.87 0.46
CA PRO A 54 4.74 -7.68 0.24
C PRO A 54 4.32 -6.52 1.14
N GLY A 55 5.29 -5.76 1.66
CA GLY A 55 5.03 -4.60 2.49
C GLY A 55 4.19 -3.51 1.79
N SER A 56 4.35 -3.37 0.46
CA SER A 56 3.53 -2.47 -0.36
C SER A 56 2.06 -2.90 -0.39
N SER A 57 1.78 -4.19 -0.54
CA SER A 57 0.42 -4.75 -0.54
C SER A 57 -0.26 -4.55 0.81
N LEU A 58 0.44 -4.87 1.92
CA LEU A 58 -0.10 -4.67 3.27
C LEU A 58 -0.37 -3.18 3.56
N LYS A 59 0.62 -2.31 3.32
CA LYS A 59 0.49 -0.85 3.49
C LYS A 59 -0.64 -0.27 2.65
N GLY A 60 -0.77 -0.70 1.39
CA GLY A 60 -1.82 -0.24 0.49
C GLY A 60 -3.22 -0.65 0.96
N LYS A 61 -3.39 -1.89 1.42
CA LYS A 61 -4.67 -2.37 1.95
C LYS A 61 -5.07 -1.62 3.22
N MET A 62 -4.15 -1.45 4.17
CA MET A 62 -4.40 -0.67 5.38
C MET A 62 -4.78 0.77 5.06
N ARG A 63 -4.01 1.44 4.19
CA ARG A 63 -4.30 2.82 3.75
C ARG A 63 -5.70 2.93 3.14
N SER A 64 -6.01 2.10 2.14
CA SER A 64 -7.29 2.17 1.42
C SER A 64 -8.49 1.89 2.33
N LEU A 65 -8.37 0.92 3.24
CA LEU A 65 -9.42 0.64 4.22
C LEU A 65 -9.60 1.81 5.20
N LEU A 66 -8.50 2.38 5.71
CA LEU A 66 -8.56 3.52 6.63
C LEU A 66 -9.15 4.76 5.97
N THR A 67 -8.72 5.09 4.74
CA THR A 67 -9.28 6.17 3.92
C THR A 67 -10.79 6.01 3.76
N ARG A 68 -11.25 4.79 3.46
CA ARG A 68 -12.69 4.49 3.31
C ARG A 68 -13.44 4.57 4.63
N ALA A 69 -12.89 4.00 5.70
CA ALA A 69 -13.51 3.98 7.03
C ALA A 69 -13.68 5.39 7.60
N LEU A 70 -12.73 6.29 7.33
CA LEU A 70 -12.77 7.68 7.78
C LEU A 70 -13.47 8.63 6.78
N GLY A 71 -14.05 8.11 5.69
CA GLY A 71 -14.75 8.92 4.69
C GLY A 71 -13.90 9.98 4.00
N LYS A 72 -12.59 9.71 3.81
CA LYS A 72 -11.66 10.71 3.26
C LYS A 72 -11.78 10.85 1.74
N PRO A 73 -11.63 12.08 1.21
CA PRO A 73 -11.70 12.32 -0.22
C PRO A 73 -10.47 11.71 -0.92
N LEU A 74 -10.71 11.07 -2.06
CA LEU A 74 -9.66 10.61 -2.95
C LEU A 74 -9.29 11.73 -3.92
N LYS A 75 -7.99 11.99 -4.05
CA LYS A 75 -7.41 12.94 -5.01
C LYS A 75 -6.69 12.15 -6.12
N THR A 76 -6.66 12.68 -7.33
CA THR A 76 -5.96 12.03 -8.46
C THR A 76 -4.45 12.26 -8.32
N LEU A 77 -3.71 11.17 -8.10
CA LEU A 77 -2.25 11.18 -8.07
C LEU A 77 -1.67 11.06 -9.48
N VAL A 78 -2.28 10.22 -10.32
CA VAL A 78 -1.87 10.00 -11.71
C VAL A 78 -3.09 10.11 -12.60
N GLU A 79 -3.06 11.08 -13.50
CA GLU A 79 -4.07 11.24 -14.55
C GLU A 79 -4.06 10.02 -15.50
N PRO A 80 -5.22 9.63 -16.03
CA PRO A 80 -5.29 8.52 -16.97
C PRO A 80 -4.48 8.83 -18.22
N ARG A 81 -3.76 7.82 -18.74
CA ARG A 81 -2.97 7.93 -19.99
C ARG A 81 -3.17 6.68 -20.84
N GLY A 82 -3.84 6.83 -21.98
CA GLY A 82 -4.20 5.71 -22.84
C GLY A 82 -5.03 4.69 -22.07
N ASN A 83 -4.54 3.44 -21.99
CA ASN A 83 -5.18 2.35 -21.24
C ASN A 83 -4.83 2.33 -19.74
N ILE A 84 -4.03 3.27 -19.24
CA ILE A 84 -3.65 3.33 -17.83
C ILE A 84 -4.75 4.09 -17.07
N PRO A 85 -5.43 3.45 -16.10
CA PRO A 85 -6.49 4.11 -15.33
C PRO A 85 -5.91 5.17 -14.39
N ALA A 86 -6.75 6.12 -13.99
CA ALA A 86 -6.38 7.12 -13.00
C ALA A 86 -6.04 6.46 -11.65
N ILE A 87 -4.91 6.86 -11.04
CA ILE A 87 -4.54 6.42 -9.69
C ILE A 87 -5.04 7.48 -8.71
N ARG A 88 -5.92 7.07 -7.80
CA ARG A 88 -6.52 7.96 -6.80
C ARG A 88 -6.17 7.52 -5.38
N ILE A 89 -5.64 8.45 -4.58
CA ILE A 89 -5.30 8.23 -3.17
C ILE A 89 -5.63 9.47 -2.35
N HIS A 90 -5.76 9.33 -1.04
CA HIS A 90 -5.92 10.47 -0.14
C HIS A 90 -4.56 10.93 0.41
N TRP A 91 -4.34 12.25 0.45
CA TRP A 91 -3.26 12.91 1.18
C TRP A 91 -3.72 14.29 1.66
N CYS A 92 -3.22 14.72 2.81
CA CYS A 92 -3.41 16.07 3.33
C CYS A 92 -2.36 17.01 2.73
N GLU A 93 -2.76 18.23 2.36
CA GLU A 93 -1.88 19.26 1.80
C GLU A 93 -1.41 20.27 2.84
N ASN A 94 -2.20 20.47 3.89
CA ASN A 94 -1.90 21.43 4.93
C ASN A 94 -2.15 20.84 6.32
N GLU A 95 -1.59 21.52 7.32
CA GLU A 95 -1.69 21.10 8.71
C GLU A 95 -3.12 21.14 9.25
N ALA A 96 -3.94 22.08 8.78
CA ALA A 96 -5.34 22.17 9.20
C ALA A 96 -6.15 20.95 8.74
N GLU A 97 -5.95 20.51 7.50
CA GLU A 97 -6.50 19.27 6.94
C GLU A 97 -6.01 18.07 7.77
N TYR A 98 -4.70 17.95 8.00
CA TYR A 98 -4.13 16.87 8.81
C TYR A 98 -4.71 16.81 10.24
N ARG A 99 -4.80 17.95 10.94
CA ARG A 99 -5.31 18.00 12.33
C ARG A 99 -6.81 17.72 12.42
N ARG A 100 -7.59 18.18 11.44
CA ARG A 100 -9.04 17.92 11.33
C ARG A 100 -9.34 16.48 10.94
N GLU A 101 -8.49 15.90 10.10
CA GLU A 101 -8.77 14.61 9.43
C GLU A 101 -8.00 13.42 10.00
N GLY A 102 -6.90 13.66 10.69
CA GLY A 102 -5.96 12.64 11.18
C GLY A 102 -6.13 12.25 12.65
N ARG A 103 -7.23 12.63 13.30
CA ARG A 103 -7.52 12.18 14.68
C ARG A 103 -8.37 10.90 14.64
N PRO A 104 -7.93 9.78 15.25
CA PRO A 104 -8.88 8.78 15.74
C PRO A 104 -9.74 9.35 16.88
#